data_AF-A0A3B9F6Q2-F1
#
_entry.id   AF-A0A3B9F6Q2-F1
#
_cell.length_a   1.000
_cell.length_b   1.000
_cell.length_c   1.000
_cell.angle_alpha   90.00
_cell.angle_beta   90.00
_cell.angle_gamma   90.00
#
_symmetry.space_group_name_H-M   'P 1'
#
loop_
_entity.id
_entity.type
_entity.pdbx_description
1 polymer ?
#
loop_
_entity_poly.entity_id
_entity_poly.type
_entity_poly.pdbx_seq_one_letter_code
_entity_poly.pdbx_strand_id
1 'polypeptide(L)'
;ISASRSIEGMNFLRLVACPHPSPDCMSFCHNHKEKLPCQVFESLRDTSLWINQLQPGQRGPLWRSNTRILDLYEDQQIYFCYVHVGAEIARVEVPEWVIKEENLFDISLRLMLSQVYKGYGYPIAIAEAHNQAVVSGRDKTHFFAFLEQQMIKAGLKNVGVSYKEARKRGGIA
;
A
#
# COMPACT_ATOMS: atom_id res chain seq x y z
N ILE A 1 -0.83 -6.77 -9.35
CA ILE A 1 0.09 -5.68 -8.91
C ILE A 1 -0.15 -5.36 -7.42
N SER A 2 -0.60 -6.30 -6.58
CA SER A 2 -1.05 -5.97 -5.21
C SER A 2 -0.30 -6.65 -4.07
N ALA A 3 0.54 -7.65 -4.35
CA ALA A 3 1.33 -8.34 -3.32
C ALA A 3 2.07 -7.35 -2.41
N SER A 4 1.58 -7.25 -1.16
CA SER A 4 2.13 -6.39 -0.13
C SER A 4 3.60 -6.74 0.11
N ARG A 5 4.47 -5.73 0.08
CA ARG A 5 5.88 -5.86 0.45
C ARG A 5 6.11 -5.63 1.95
N SER A 6 5.04 -5.54 2.72
CA SER A 6 5.11 -5.26 4.15
C SER A 6 5.74 -6.42 4.92
N ILE A 7 6.44 -6.06 6.00
CA ILE A 7 7.03 -6.94 7.00
C ILE A 7 6.54 -6.57 8.40
N GLU A 8 5.47 -5.77 8.49
CA GLU A 8 4.95 -5.26 9.75
C GLU A 8 4.40 -6.39 10.63
N GLY A 9 3.78 -7.41 10.04
CA GLY A 9 3.37 -8.62 10.76
C GLY A 9 4.59 -9.39 11.28
N MET A 10 5.60 -9.61 10.44
CA MET A 10 6.84 -10.30 10.80
C MET A 10 7.61 -9.59 11.91
N ASN A 11 7.51 -8.25 12.01
CA ASN A 11 8.15 -7.51 13.11
C ASN A 11 7.66 -7.95 14.49
N PHE A 12 6.41 -8.42 14.63
CA PHE A 12 5.92 -8.94 15.91
C PHE A 12 6.64 -10.24 16.33
N LEU A 13 7.11 -11.05 15.38
CA LEU A 13 7.87 -12.27 15.71
C LEU A 13 9.24 -11.98 16.32
N ARG A 14 9.74 -10.74 16.21
CA ARG A 14 10.94 -10.30 16.93
C ARG A 14 10.78 -10.34 18.44
N LEU A 15 9.55 -10.24 18.96
CA LEU A 15 9.29 -10.38 20.40
C LEU A 15 9.56 -11.81 20.86
N VAL A 16 9.13 -12.81 20.07
CA VAL A 16 9.38 -14.22 20.35
C VAL A 16 10.85 -14.60 20.13
N ALA A 17 11.49 -14.00 19.12
CA ALA A 17 12.91 -14.22 18.83
C ALA A 17 13.86 -13.37 19.70
N CYS A 18 13.35 -12.59 20.65
CA CYS A 18 14.18 -11.75 21.52
C CYS A 18 14.95 -12.65 22.51
N PRO A 19 16.30 -12.59 22.54
CA PRO A 19 17.08 -13.39 23.49
C PRO A 19 17.05 -12.83 24.92
N HIS A 20 16.44 -11.67 25.13
CA HIS A 20 16.40 -10.99 26.43
C HIS A 20 15.07 -11.21 27.14
N PRO A 21 15.05 -11.20 28.49
CA PRO A 21 13.84 -11.42 29.28
C PRO A 21 12.74 -10.37 29.00
N SER A 22 13.13 -9.16 28.61
CA SER A 22 12.23 -8.08 28.22
C SER A 22 12.79 -7.34 26.99
N PRO A 23 11.94 -6.91 26.04
CA PRO A 23 12.35 -6.24 24.81
C PRO A 23 12.74 -4.78 25.06
N ASP A 24 13.84 -4.56 25.77
CA ASP A 24 14.47 -3.25 25.94
C ASP A 24 15.66 -3.11 24.98
N CYS A 25 15.35 -2.75 23.73
CA CYS A 25 16.37 -2.60 22.70
C CYS A 25 17.38 -1.49 23.00
N MET A 26 16.99 -0.45 23.76
CA MET A 26 17.89 0.65 24.10
C MET A 26 18.99 0.19 25.06
N SER A 27 18.64 -0.60 26.07
CA SER A 27 19.61 -1.14 27.02
C SER A 27 20.44 -2.26 26.39
N PHE A 28 19.79 -3.24 25.76
CA PHE A 28 20.45 -4.48 25.36
C PHE A 28 21.08 -4.47 23.97
N CYS A 29 20.58 -3.64 23.04
CA CYS A 29 20.95 -3.74 21.63
C CYS A 29 21.71 -2.52 21.08
N HIS A 30 22.11 -1.55 21.91
CA HIS A 30 22.76 -0.30 21.48
C HIS A 30 24.04 -0.49 20.64
N ASN A 31 24.77 -1.60 20.85
CA ASN A 31 26.02 -1.89 20.13
C ASN A 31 25.84 -2.64 18.80
N HIS A 32 24.61 -3.04 18.45
CA HIS A 32 24.35 -3.73 17.19
C HIS A 32 24.20 -2.72 16.04
N LYS A 33 25.24 -2.59 15.20
CA LYS A 33 25.27 -1.61 14.11
C LYS A 33 24.54 -2.06 12.83
N GLU A 34 24.57 -3.36 12.54
CA GLU A 34 24.05 -3.89 11.27
C GLU A 34 22.77 -4.71 11.45
N LYS A 35 22.74 -5.57 12.47
CA LYS A 35 21.62 -6.48 12.69
C LYS A 35 21.42 -6.79 14.17
N LEU A 36 20.17 -6.70 14.60
CA LEU A 36 19.72 -7.06 15.94
C LEU A 36 19.57 -8.59 16.05
N PRO A 37 19.84 -9.19 17.21
CA PRO A 37 19.76 -10.65 17.38
C PRO A 37 18.35 -11.20 17.12
N CYS A 38 17.31 -10.40 17.37
CA CYS A 38 15.92 -10.77 17.14
C CYS A 38 15.44 -10.64 15.67
N GLN A 39 16.26 -10.11 14.76
CA GLN A 39 15.93 -9.98 13.33
C GLN A 39 16.16 -11.29 12.54
N VAL A 40 15.78 -12.42 13.13
CA VAL A 40 15.95 -13.75 12.53
C VAL A 40 15.13 -13.89 11.24
N PHE A 41 13.94 -13.29 11.20
CA PHE A 41 12.97 -13.44 10.11
C PHE A 41 12.94 -12.28 9.11
N GLU A 42 13.94 -11.42 9.09
CA GLU A 42 13.96 -10.19 8.28
C GLU A 42 13.79 -10.41 6.77
N SER A 43 14.25 -11.56 6.26
CA SER A 43 14.12 -11.92 4.84
C SER A 43 12.74 -12.46 4.46
N LEU A 44 11.92 -12.84 5.45
CA LEU A 44 10.60 -13.40 5.23
C LEU A 44 9.57 -12.28 5.13
N ARG A 45 8.75 -12.30 4.08
CA ARG A 45 7.65 -11.34 3.89
C ARG A 45 6.39 -11.84 4.55
N ASP A 46 5.53 -10.91 4.97
CA ASP A 46 4.22 -11.24 5.55
C ASP A 46 3.42 -12.14 4.59
N THR A 47 3.40 -11.82 3.30
CA THR A 47 2.69 -12.61 2.28
C THR A 47 3.22 -14.04 2.15
N SER A 48 4.53 -14.24 2.30
CA SER A 48 5.16 -15.57 2.23
C SER A 48 4.83 -16.43 3.43
N LEU A 49 4.62 -15.83 4.60
CA LEU A 49 4.10 -16.55 5.76
C LEU A 49 2.63 -16.95 5.52
N TRP A 50 1.78 -15.99 5.17
CA TRP A 50 0.33 -16.19 5.13
C TRP A 50 -0.15 -17.05 3.97
N ILE A 51 0.57 -17.08 2.84
CA ILE A 51 0.22 -17.96 1.71
C ILE A 51 0.26 -19.45 2.11
N ASN A 52 1.09 -19.81 3.08
CA ASN A 52 1.21 -21.19 3.57
C ASN A 52 0.25 -21.51 4.74
N GLN A 53 -0.37 -20.50 5.35
CA GLN A 53 -1.18 -20.65 6.56
C GLN A 53 -2.68 -20.44 6.34
N LEU A 54 -3.05 -19.65 5.33
CA LEU A 54 -4.45 -19.33 5.04
C LEU A 54 -4.92 -20.10 3.81
N GLN A 55 -6.16 -20.60 3.87
CA GLN A 55 -6.89 -21.08 2.70
C GLN A 55 -7.62 -19.92 2.00
N PRO A 56 -7.93 -20.01 0.69
CA PRO A 56 -8.75 -19.02 0.01
C PRO A 56 -10.03 -18.64 0.77
N GLY A 57 -10.27 -17.34 0.92
CA GLY A 57 -11.37 -16.76 1.69
C GLY A 57 -11.08 -16.58 3.19
N GLN A 58 -10.00 -17.16 3.72
CA GLN A 58 -9.62 -16.98 5.12
C GLN A 58 -8.80 -15.70 5.32
N ARG A 59 -8.84 -15.20 6.57
CA ARG A 59 -7.99 -14.12 7.04
C ARG A 59 -7.15 -14.54 8.23
N GLY A 60 -6.01 -13.89 8.38
CA GLY A 60 -5.20 -13.93 9.59
C GLY A 60 -5.82 -13.12 10.74
N PRO A 61 -5.10 -13.03 11.88
CA PRO A 61 -5.51 -12.19 12.99
C PRO A 61 -5.42 -10.71 12.62
N LEU A 62 -5.97 -9.89 13.50
CA LEU A 62 -5.95 -8.44 13.35
C LEU A 62 -4.77 -7.85 14.13
N TRP A 63 -4.05 -6.93 13.50
CA TRP A 63 -2.95 -6.19 14.11
C TRP A 63 -3.24 -4.70 14.09
N ARG A 64 -2.74 -3.98 15.10
CA ARG A 64 -2.66 -2.51 15.06
C ARG A 64 -1.41 -2.11 14.28
N SER A 65 -1.54 -1.17 13.35
CA SER A 65 -0.39 -0.64 12.62
C SER A 65 0.48 0.23 13.51
N ASN A 66 1.79 0.13 13.35
CA ASN A 66 2.79 0.93 14.03
C ASN A 66 3.58 1.84 13.07
N THR A 67 3.00 2.13 11.89
CA THR A 67 3.64 3.01 10.90
C THR A 67 3.72 4.43 11.45
N ARG A 68 4.94 5.02 11.44
CA ARG A 68 5.21 6.37 12.02
C ARG A 68 4.39 7.49 11.41
N ILE A 69 3.83 7.30 10.21
CA ILE A 69 2.95 8.29 9.60
C ILE A 69 1.69 8.51 10.44
N LEU A 70 1.23 7.49 11.16
CA LEU A 70 0.05 7.55 12.03
C LEU A 70 0.27 8.43 13.25
N ASP A 71 1.52 8.70 13.64
CA ASP A 71 1.85 9.67 14.71
C ASP A 71 1.33 11.09 14.36
N LEU A 72 1.09 11.38 13.08
CA LEU A 72 0.52 12.65 12.61
C LEU A 72 -1.02 12.69 12.65
N TYR A 73 -1.67 11.55 12.91
CA TYR A 73 -3.13 11.41 12.78
C TYR A 73 -3.84 11.12 14.12
N GLU A 74 -3.26 11.55 15.25
CA GLU A 74 -3.86 11.51 16.59
C GLU A 74 -4.62 10.19 16.88
N ASP A 75 -5.94 10.26 17.06
CA ASP A 75 -6.80 9.15 17.42
C ASP A 75 -7.16 8.22 16.23
N GLN A 76 -6.68 8.51 15.02
CA GLN A 76 -6.93 7.69 13.84
C GLN A 76 -5.99 6.50 13.79
N GLN A 77 -6.34 5.49 14.57
CA GLN A 77 -5.62 4.23 14.60
C GLN A 77 -6.05 3.33 13.44
N ILE A 78 -5.07 2.77 12.75
CA ILE A 78 -5.28 1.82 11.65
C ILE A 78 -4.98 0.41 12.13
N TYR A 79 -5.87 -0.52 11.79
CA TYR A 79 -5.69 -1.93 11.98
C TYR A 79 -5.60 -2.62 10.62
N PHE A 80 -4.94 -3.76 10.58
CA PHE A 80 -4.80 -4.53 9.36
C PHE A 80 -4.90 -6.03 9.62
N CYS A 81 -5.29 -6.77 8.58
CA CYS A 81 -5.18 -8.22 8.53
C CYS A 81 -4.74 -8.66 7.12
N TYR A 82 -4.25 -9.88 7.02
CA TYR A 82 -3.96 -10.52 5.73
C TYR A 82 -5.11 -11.44 5.35
N VAL A 83 -5.54 -11.38 4.08
CA VAL A 83 -6.63 -12.19 3.55
C VAL A 83 -6.14 -12.95 2.34
N HIS A 84 -6.39 -14.25 2.28
CA HIS A 84 -6.12 -15.04 1.09
C HIS A 84 -7.26 -14.86 0.09
N VAL A 85 -7.06 -14.02 -0.93
CA VAL A 85 -8.11 -13.67 -1.89
C VAL A 85 -8.25 -14.69 -3.04
N GLY A 86 -7.45 -15.75 -3.00
CA GLY A 86 -7.48 -16.88 -3.94
C GLY A 86 -6.27 -16.88 -4.87
N ALA A 87 -6.01 -15.75 -5.52
CA ALA A 87 -4.83 -15.59 -6.38
C ALA A 87 -3.58 -15.12 -5.61
N GLU A 88 -3.76 -14.35 -4.54
CA GLU A 88 -2.66 -13.81 -3.72
C GLU A 88 -3.10 -13.57 -2.27
N ILE A 89 -2.15 -13.16 -1.43
CA ILE A 89 -2.42 -12.62 -0.09
C ILE A 89 -2.54 -11.10 -0.20
N ALA A 90 -3.73 -10.58 0.12
CA ALA A 90 -4.00 -9.15 0.21
C ALA A 90 -3.85 -8.66 1.65
N ARG A 91 -3.27 -7.47 1.83
CA ARG A 91 -3.34 -6.75 3.10
C ARG A 91 -4.56 -5.84 3.08
N VAL A 92 -5.45 -6.01 4.05
CA VAL A 92 -6.62 -5.17 4.23
C VAL A 92 -6.39 -4.30 5.45
N GLU A 93 -6.45 -2.98 5.25
CA GLU A 93 -6.33 -1.98 6.31
C GLU A 93 -7.67 -1.30 6.54
N VAL A 94 -8.03 -1.11 7.80
CA VAL A 94 -9.28 -0.46 8.21
C VAL A 94 -9.03 0.39 9.44
N PRO A 95 -9.73 1.52 9.60
CA PRO A 95 -9.63 2.32 10.82
C PRO A 95 -10.25 1.61 12.02
N GLU A 96 -9.81 1.97 13.23
CA GLU A 96 -10.24 1.33 14.48
C GLU A 96 -11.76 1.30 14.68
N TRP A 97 -12.47 2.35 14.25
CA TRP A 97 -13.93 2.39 14.38
C TRP A 97 -14.65 1.33 13.55
N VAL A 98 -14.05 0.83 12.46
CA VAL A 98 -14.58 -0.32 11.71
C VAL A 98 -14.38 -1.61 12.50
N ILE A 99 -13.26 -1.74 13.20
CA ILE A 99 -12.94 -2.92 14.01
C ILE A 99 -13.81 -3.03 15.26
N LYS A 100 -14.13 -1.88 15.87
CA LYS A 100 -15.01 -1.82 17.05
C LYS A 100 -16.42 -2.33 16.75
N GLU A 101 -16.85 -2.24 15.49
CA GLU A 101 -18.15 -2.72 15.01
C GLU A 101 -17.99 -4.02 14.19
N GLU A 102 -18.02 -5.18 14.86
CA GLU A 102 -17.71 -6.49 14.25
C GLU A 102 -18.52 -6.77 12.96
N ASN A 103 -19.81 -6.42 12.95
CA ASN A 103 -20.67 -6.58 11.78
C ASN A 103 -20.20 -5.72 10.59
N LEU A 104 -19.75 -4.49 10.85
CA LEU A 104 -19.25 -3.62 9.80
C LEU A 104 -17.94 -4.15 9.21
N PHE A 105 -17.05 -4.65 10.05
CA PHE A 105 -15.81 -5.28 9.62
C PHE A 105 -16.07 -6.53 8.76
N ASP A 106 -16.95 -7.42 9.22
CA ASP A 106 -17.30 -8.65 8.48
C ASP A 106 -17.93 -8.32 7.12
N ILE A 107 -18.89 -7.39 7.08
CA ILE A 107 -19.50 -6.93 5.82
C ILE A 107 -18.43 -6.35 4.88
N SER A 108 -17.51 -5.53 5.39
CA SER A 108 -16.44 -4.94 4.58
C SER A 108 -15.55 -6.00 3.94
N LEU A 109 -15.17 -7.03 4.70
CA LEU A 109 -14.38 -8.16 4.18
C LEU A 109 -15.15 -8.97 3.13
N ARG A 110 -16.44 -9.25 3.36
CA ARG A 110 -17.30 -9.96 2.40
C ARG A 110 -17.48 -9.18 1.11
N LEU A 111 -17.69 -7.87 1.20
CA LEU A 111 -17.80 -6.99 0.03
C LEU A 111 -16.49 -6.97 -0.76
N MET A 112 -15.35 -6.86 -0.07
CA MET A 112 -14.03 -6.92 -0.70
C MET A 112 -13.83 -8.25 -1.43
N LEU A 113 -14.10 -9.39 -0.80
CA LEU A 113 -14.00 -10.71 -1.45
C LEU A 113 -14.96 -10.84 -2.64
N SER A 114 -16.18 -10.29 -2.54
CA SER A 114 -17.12 -10.27 -3.67
C SER A 114 -16.57 -9.47 -4.86
N GLN A 115 -15.91 -8.33 -4.62
CA GLN A 115 -15.26 -7.54 -5.67
C GLN A 115 -14.10 -8.30 -6.31
N VAL A 116 -13.28 -8.99 -5.52
CA VAL A 116 -12.18 -9.85 -6.02
C VAL A 116 -12.74 -10.96 -6.89
N TYR A 117 -13.76 -11.67 -6.42
CA TYR A 117 -14.35 -12.79 -7.16
C TYR A 117 -14.92 -12.34 -8.50
N LYS A 118 -15.67 -11.22 -8.51
CA LYS A 118 -16.22 -10.62 -9.74
C LYS A 118 -15.14 -10.09 -10.69
N GLY A 119 -14.00 -9.65 -10.15
CA GLY A 119 -12.86 -9.17 -10.94
C GLY A 119 -11.77 -10.23 -11.17
N TYR A 120 -12.11 -11.52 -11.07
CA TYR A 120 -11.21 -12.65 -11.38
C TYR A 120 -9.87 -12.64 -10.63
N GLY A 121 -9.91 -12.31 -9.33
CA GLY A 121 -8.72 -12.30 -8.46
C GLY A 121 -8.22 -10.91 -8.09
N TYR A 122 -8.87 -9.85 -8.56
CA TYR A 122 -8.57 -8.47 -8.17
C TYR A 122 -9.87 -7.65 -8.01
N PRO A 123 -9.99 -6.71 -7.06
CA PRO A 123 -11.23 -5.95 -6.87
C PRO A 123 -11.61 -5.14 -8.12
N ILE A 124 -12.77 -5.44 -8.71
CA ILE A 124 -13.22 -4.78 -9.95
C ILE A 124 -13.33 -3.26 -9.79
N ALA A 125 -13.82 -2.75 -8.65
CA ALA A 125 -13.87 -1.32 -8.39
C ALA A 125 -12.48 -0.64 -8.46
N ILE A 126 -11.43 -1.32 -7.99
CA ILE A 126 -10.06 -0.78 -8.06
C ILE A 126 -9.49 -0.91 -9.48
N ALA A 127 -9.79 -2.00 -10.19
CA ALA A 127 -9.40 -2.16 -11.59
C ALA A 127 -10.00 -1.04 -12.46
N GLU A 128 -11.29 -0.79 -12.31
CA GLU A 128 -11.98 0.29 -13.02
C GLU A 128 -11.41 1.65 -12.64
N ALA A 129 -11.20 1.94 -11.34
CA ALA A 129 -10.57 3.18 -10.91
C ALA A 129 -9.17 3.37 -11.53
N HIS A 130 -8.36 2.31 -11.61
CA HIS A 130 -7.06 2.36 -12.27
C HIS A 130 -7.18 2.69 -13.76
N ASN A 131 -8.12 2.04 -14.46
CA ASN A 131 -8.36 2.27 -15.89
C ASN A 131 -8.87 3.70 -16.17
N GLN A 132 -9.77 4.21 -15.33
CA GLN A 132 -10.35 5.55 -15.46
C GLN A 132 -9.35 6.66 -15.09
N ALA A 133 -8.39 6.39 -14.20
CA ALA A 133 -7.37 7.36 -13.79
C ALA A 133 -6.22 7.51 -14.81
N VAL A 134 -6.21 6.72 -15.90
CA VAL A 134 -5.16 6.81 -16.92
C VAL A 134 -5.24 8.15 -17.65
N VAL A 135 -4.24 9.00 -17.42
CA VAL A 135 -4.06 10.25 -18.19
C VAL A 135 -3.38 9.94 -19.52
N SER A 136 -4.16 9.92 -20.60
CA SER A 136 -3.69 9.56 -21.93
C SER A 136 -2.77 10.64 -22.54
N GLY A 137 -2.06 10.27 -23.61
CA GLY A 137 -1.27 11.24 -24.38
C GLY A 137 -2.14 12.37 -24.98
N ARG A 138 -3.38 12.06 -25.35
CA ARG A 138 -4.34 13.05 -25.89
C ARG A 138 -4.76 14.05 -24.81
N ASP A 139 -5.05 13.56 -23.60
CA ASP A 139 -5.44 14.43 -22.48
C ASP A 139 -4.33 15.42 -22.15
N LYS A 140 -3.07 14.97 -22.13
CA LYS A 140 -1.90 15.83 -21.94
C LYS A 140 -1.80 16.89 -23.02
N THR A 141 -1.93 16.51 -24.30
CA THR A 141 -1.87 17.45 -25.42
C THR A 141 -2.97 18.51 -25.32
N HIS A 142 -4.22 18.12 -25.03
CA HIS A 142 -5.32 19.07 -24.86
C HIS A 142 -5.10 19.99 -23.67
N PHE A 143 -4.67 19.45 -22.53
CA PHE A 143 -4.36 20.24 -21.34
C PHE A 143 -3.30 21.31 -21.63
N PHE A 144 -2.20 20.93 -22.27
CA PHE A 144 -1.12 21.88 -22.58
C PHE A 144 -1.52 22.90 -23.65
N ALA A 145 -2.31 22.51 -24.65
CA ALA A 145 -2.86 23.46 -25.63
C ALA A 145 -3.80 24.48 -24.95
N PHE A 146 -4.66 24.03 -24.04
CA PHE A 146 -5.51 24.92 -23.26
C PHE A 146 -4.68 25.86 -22.36
N LEU A 147 -3.68 25.32 -21.66
CA LEU A 147 -2.77 26.11 -20.83
C LEU A 147 -2.05 27.18 -21.65
N GLU A 148 -1.52 26.83 -22.81
CA GLU A 148 -0.89 27.76 -23.75
C GLU A 148 -1.86 28.88 -24.15
N GLN A 149 -3.10 28.55 -24.49
CA GLN A 149 -4.13 29.54 -24.83
C GLN A 149 -4.40 30.50 -23.65
N GLN A 150 -4.46 30.00 -22.42
CA GLN A 150 -4.68 30.83 -21.23
C GLN A 150 -3.48 31.72 -20.92
N MET A 151 -2.26 31.22 -21.11
CA MET A 151 -1.03 32.00 -20.94
C MET A 151 -0.96 33.15 -21.95
N ILE A 152 -1.31 32.90 -23.22
CA ILE A 152 -1.39 33.94 -24.26
C ILE A 152 -2.43 34.99 -23.88
N LYS A 153 -3.62 34.57 -23.41
CA LYS A 153 -4.67 35.49 -22.93
C LYS A 153 -4.21 36.35 -21.74
N ALA A 154 -3.36 35.80 -20.87
CA ALA A 154 -2.77 36.53 -19.75
C ALA A 154 -1.62 37.48 -20.15
N GLY A 155 -1.29 37.59 -21.45
CA GLY A 155 -0.30 38.52 -21.98
C GLY A 155 1.12 37.96 -22.06
N LEU A 156 1.32 36.66 -21.79
CA LEU A 156 2.62 36.00 -21.98
C LEU A 156 2.89 35.84 -23.48
N LYS A 157 4.07 36.26 -23.92
CA LYS A 157 4.56 36.12 -25.30
C LYS A 157 5.57 34.98 -25.36
N ASN A 158 5.63 34.27 -26.48
CA ASN A 158 6.55 33.13 -26.73
C ASN A 158 6.34 31.93 -25.79
N VAL A 159 5.09 31.53 -25.57
CA VAL A 159 4.79 30.27 -24.88
C VAL A 159 5.20 29.13 -25.80
N GLY A 160 6.05 28.21 -25.31
CA GLY A 160 6.57 27.10 -26.10
C GLY A 160 7.01 25.95 -25.19
N VAL A 161 7.13 24.76 -25.77
CA VAL A 161 7.55 23.57 -25.03
C VAL A 161 9.03 23.63 -24.67
N SER A 162 9.39 23.12 -23.48
CA SER A 162 10.80 23.09 -23.08
C SER A 162 11.63 22.17 -23.96
N TYR A 163 12.94 22.42 -24.05
CA TYR A 163 13.91 21.55 -24.73
C TYR A 163 13.87 20.08 -24.25
N LYS A 164 13.54 19.85 -22.97
CA LYS A 164 13.41 18.49 -22.42
C LYS A 164 12.18 17.76 -22.95
N GLU A 165 11.08 18.48 -23.13
CA GLU A 165 9.85 17.91 -23.67
C GLU A 165 9.95 17.68 -25.17
N ALA A 166 10.56 18.61 -25.91
CA ALA A 166 10.84 18.45 -27.33
C ALA A 166 11.67 17.18 -27.63
N ARG A 167 12.69 16.88 -26.81
CA ARG A 167 13.46 15.62 -26.94
C ARG A 167 12.65 14.36 -26.65
N LYS A 168 11.71 14.39 -25.69
CA LYS A 168 10.84 13.23 -25.41
C LYS A 168 9.87 12.94 -26.55
N ARG A 169 9.45 13.96 -27.31
CA ARG A 169 8.58 13.80 -28.49
C ARG A 169 9.34 13.26 -29.72
N GLY A 170 10.63 13.55 -29.85
CA GLY A 170 11.46 13.07 -30.97
C GLY A 170 12.09 11.68 -30.80
N GLY A 171 12.06 11.11 -29.60
CA GLY A 171 12.62 9.77 -29.32
C GLY A 171 11.67 8.59 -29.59
N ILE A 172 10.51 8.86 -30.21
CA ILE A 172 9.55 7.85 -30.66
C ILE A 172 9.49 7.97 -32.20
N ALA A 173 10.56 7.54 -32.86
CA ALA A 173 10.65 7.33 -34.30
C ALA A 173 11.60 6.15 -34.55
#